data_AF-A0A7W3U3J8-F1
#
_entry.id   AF-A0A7W3U3J8-F1
#
_cell.length_a   1.000
_cell.length_b   1.000
_cell.length_c   1.000
_cell.angle_alpha   90.00
_cell.angle_beta   90.00
_cell.angle_gamma   90.00
#
_symmetry.space_group_name_H-M   'P 1'
#
loop_
_entity.id
_entity.type
_entity.pdbx_description
1 polymer ?
#
loop_
_entity_poly.entity_id
_entity_poly.type
_entity_poly.pdbx_seq_one_letter_code
_entity_poly.pdbx_strand_id
1 'polypeptide(L)'
;MYDPLPDGVVLDLPFHVRSDRFYTTRGGDQRRVSTLELLDGDAGTVARGIGSALEASGFSTIAIPEKEDGVERLAFRKGGYGRINVSYQADPGDSPVNPAAVGVLKFDWPVDASPAAP
;
A
#
# COMPACT_ATOMS: atom_id res chain seq x y z
N MET A 1 13.65 14.07 -1.76
CA MET A 1 12.25 14.09 -1.27
C MET A 1 11.94 12.68 -0.80
N TYR A 2 11.40 12.51 0.40
CA TYR A 2 11.07 11.19 0.94
C TYR A 2 9.69 10.78 0.42
N ASP A 3 9.58 9.58 -0.15
CA ASP A 3 8.33 9.02 -0.67
C ASP A 3 8.00 7.70 0.06
N PRO A 4 6.91 7.64 0.84
CA PRO A 4 6.45 6.43 1.54
C PRO A 4 5.56 5.52 0.67
N LEU A 5 5.47 5.75 -0.64
CA LEU A 5 4.61 5.01 -1.55
C LEU A 5 5.42 4.15 -2.53
N PRO A 6 4.83 3.06 -3.07
CA PRO A 6 5.41 2.36 -4.21
C PRO A 6 5.34 3.23 -5.47
N ASP A 7 6.28 3.00 -6.39
CA ASP A 7 6.36 3.75 -7.65
C ASP A 7 5.03 3.75 -8.41
N GLY A 8 4.62 4.93 -8.88
CA GLY A 8 3.37 5.11 -9.63
C GLY A 8 2.13 5.28 -8.76
N VAL A 9 2.25 5.20 -7.43
CA VAL A 9 1.17 5.56 -6.52
C VAL A 9 1.35 7.00 -6.04
N VAL A 10 0.33 7.82 -6.29
CA VAL A 10 0.23 9.20 -5.80
C VAL A 10 -1.02 9.31 -4.95
N LEU A 11 -0.88 9.85 -3.74
CA LEU A 11 -2.01 10.19 -2.87
C LEU A 11 -2.22 11.69 -2.86
N ASP A 12 -3.36 12.13 -3.40
CA ASP A 12 -3.77 13.54 -3.45
C ASP A 12 -4.71 13.88 -2.28
N LEU A 13 -4.35 13.44 -1.09
CA LEU A 13 -5.13 13.60 0.14
C LEU A 13 -4.23 13.55 1.37
N PRO A 14 -4.59 14.27 2.44
CA PRO A 14 -3.73 14.38 3.62
C PRO A 14 -3.60 13.04 4.35
N PHE A 15 -2.36 12.69 4.68
CA PHE A 15 -2.05 11.49 5.46
C PHE A 15 -0.92 11.73 6.46
N HIS A 16 -0.86 10.87 7.48
CA HIS A 16 0.25 10.76 8.41
C HIS A 16 0.97 9.42 8.21
N VAL A 17 2.30 9.41 8.19
CA VAL A 17 3.08 8.17 8.10
C VAL A 17 3.17 7.55 9.50
N ARG A 18 2.39 6.51 9.76
CA ARG A 18 2.42 5.76 11.02
C ARG A 18 3.70 4.94 11.17
N SER A 19 4.14 4.30 10.09
CA SER A 19 5.40 3.56 10.05
C SER A 19 5.89 3.38 8.63
N ASP A 20 7.20 3.28 8.47
CA ASP A 20 7.85 2.90 7.22
C ASP A 20 9.12 2.12 7.56
N ARG A 21 9.22 0.90 7.03
CA ARG A 21 10.32 -0.01 7.37
C ARG A 21 10.69 -0.90 6.19
N PHE A 22 11.96 -1.26 6.17
CA PHE A 22 12.53 -2.26 5.28
C PHE A 22 12.62 -3.59 6.02
N TYR A 23 12.37 -4.70 5.31
CA TYR A 23 12.53 -6.04 5.84
C TYR A 23 12.96 -7.01 4.75
N THR A 24 13.62 -8.09 5.15
CA THR A 24 14.01 -9.17 4.24
C THR A 24 13.08 -10.36 4.45
N THR A 25 12.50 -10.89 3.37
CA THR A 25 11.69 -12.11 3.46
C THR A 25 12.57 -13.31 3.80
N ARG A 26 11.95 -14.43 4.19
CA ARG A 26 12.67 -15.71 4.35
C ARG A 26 13.37 -16.16 3.06
N GLY A 27 12.88 -15.73 1.89
CA GLY A 27 13.47 -16.00 0.58
C GLY A 27 14.65 -15.11 0.21
N GLY A 28 14.98 -14.11 1.03
CA GLY A 28 16.05 -13.14 0.76
C GLY A 28 15.62 -11.88 0.03
N ASP A 29 14.34 -11.75 -0.35
CA ASP A 29 13.84 -10.56 -1.04
C ASP A 29 13.78 -9.36 -0.10
N GLN A 30 14.29 -8.21 -0.53
CA GLN A 30 14.13 -6.96 0.19
C GLN A 30 12.77 -6.34 -0.12
N ARG A 31 12.04 -6.01 0.94
CA ARG A 31 10.71 -5.40 0.87
C ARG A 31 10.62 -4.18 1.76
N ARG A 32 9.77 -3.25 1.35
CA ARG A 32 9.39 -2.07 2.11
C ARG A 32 7.93 -2.16 2.46
N VAL A 33 7.60 -1.76 3.68
CA VAL A 33 6.23 -1.67 4.15
C VAL A 33 6.02 -0.32 4.79
N SER A 34 5.05 0.42 4.28
CA SER A 34 4.61 1.71 4.80
C SER A 34 3.16 1.61 5.24
N THR A 35 2.88 2.16 6.41
CA THR A 35 1.54 2.27 6.97
C THR A 35 1.20 3.74 7.12
N LEU A 36 0.11 4.16 6.50
CA LEU A 36 -0.38 5.52 6.48
C LEU A 36 -1.70 5.59 7.23
N GLU A 37 -1.86 6.63 8.02
CA GLU A 37 -3.13 7.04 8.61
C GLU A 37 -3.71 8.13 7.72
N LEU A 38 -4.87 7.86 7.13
CA LEU A 38 -5.60 8.85 6.34
C LEU A 38 -6.20 9.88 7.29
N LEU A 39 -6.07 11.17 6.96
CA LEU A 39 -6.66 12.27 7.72
C LEU A 39 -7.97 12.77 7.10
N ASP A 40 -8.24 12.32 5.88
CA ASP A 40 -9.47 12.59 5.14
C ASP A 40 -9.73 11.44 4.14
N GLY A 41 -10.97 11.34 3.67
CA GLY A 41 -11.43 10.35 2.71
C GLY A 41 -11.76 8.97 3.31
N ASP A 42 -12.50 8.18 2.55
CA ASP A 42 -12.83 6.80 2.88
C ASP A 42 -11.71 5.85 2.43
N ALA A 43 -11.14 5.09 3.35
CA ALA A 43 -10.00 4.21 3.09
C ALA A 43 -10.26 3.20 1.95
N GLY A 44 -11.48 2.69 1.83
CA GLY A 44 -11.85 1.77 0.75
C GLY A 44 -11.91 2.45 -0.61
N THR A 45 -12.47 3.65 -0.68
CA THR A 45 -12.51 4.46 -1.90
C THR A 45 -11.11 4.85 -2.34
N VAL A 46 -10.25 5.28 -1.41
CA VAL A 46 -8.84 5.60 -1.69
C VAL A 46 -8.09 4.36 -2.18
N ALA A 47 -8.25 3.21 -1.51
CA ALA A 47 -7.61 1.96 -1.92
C ALA A 47 -8.03 1.49 -3.32
N ARG A 48 -9.31 1.64 -3.68
CA ARG A 48 -9.78 1.35 -5.05
C ARG A 48 -9.17 2.30 -6.08
N GLY A 49 -9.08 3.59 -5.77
CA GLY A 49 -8.40 4.58 -6.62
C GLY A 49 -6.93 4.23 -6.86
N ILE A 50 -6.21 3.82 -5.81
CA ILE A 50 -4.84 3.32 -5.92
C ILE A 50 -4.79 2.07 -6.80
N GLY A 51 -5.72 1.14 -6.63
CA GLY A 51 -5.83 -0.05 -7.47
C GLY A 51 -5.95 0.30 -8.95
N SER A 52 -6.84 1.23 -9.31
CA SER A 52 -6.98 1.71 -10.68
C SER A 52 -5.71 2.40 -11.20
N ALA A 53 -4.99 3.16 -10.37
CA ALA A 53 -3.72 3.77 -10.75
C ALA A 53 -2.60 2.74 -11.00
N LEU A 54 -2.54 1.69 -10.18
CA LEU A 54 -1.61 0.58 -10.36
C LEU A 54 -1.93 -0.20 -11.64
N GLU A 55 -3.20 -0.47 -11.91
CA GLU A 55 -3.65 -1.12 -13.15
C GLU A 55 -3.28 -0.27 -14.38
N ALA A 56 -3.52 1.05 -14.34
CA ALA A 56 -3.11 1.98 -15.39
C ALA A 56 -1.58 2.02 -15.59
N SER A 57 -0.81 1.71 -14.55
CA SER A 57 0.66 1.61 -14.56
C SER A 57 1.18 0.24 -15.03
N GLY A 58 0.30 -0.65 -15.49
CA GLY A 58 0.63 -1.96 -16.04
C GLY A 58 0.75 -3.08 -15.00
N PHE A 59 0.21 -2.90 -13.80
CA PHE A 59 -0.01 -4.01 -12.88
C PHE A 59 -1.30 -4.76 -13.22
N SER A 60 -1.34 -6.05 -12.87
CA SER A 60 -2.53 -6.89 -12.94
C SER A 60 -2.95 -7.31 -11.54
N THR A 61 -4.25 -7.24 -11.25
CA THR A 61 -4.83 -7.71 -10.00
C THR A 61 -4.74 -9.24 -9.91
N ILE A 62 -4.19 -9.76 -8.80
CA ILE A 62 -3.93 -11.20 -8.59
C ILE A 62 -4.98 -11.83 -7.66
N ALA A 63 -5.53 -11.04 -6.73
CA ALA A 63 -6.49 -11.51 -5.73
C ALA A 63 -7.59 -10.47 -5.53
N ILE A 64 -8.82 -10.97 -5.37
CA ILE A 64 -10.02 -10.19 -5.03
C ILE A 64 -9.91 -9.77 -3.55
N PRO A 65 -10.46 -8.60 -3.16
CA PRO A 65 -10.44 -8.16 -1.76
C PRO A 65 -10.87 -9.24 -0.78
N GLU A 66 -9.92 -9.71 0.02
CA GLU A 66 -10.17 -10.56 1.19
C GLU A 66 -10.41 -9.67 2.40
N LYS A 67 -11.47 -9.97 3.18
CA LYS A 67 -11.83 -9.24 4.41
C LYS A 67 -11.51 -10.08 5.64
N GLU A 68 -10.32 -9.84 6.19
CA GLU A 68 -9.77 -10.31 7.48
C GLU A 68 -10.05 -9.33 8.64
N ASP A 69 -10.90 -9.60 9.63
CA ASP A 69 -10.99 -8.76 10.85
C ASP A 69 -11.20 -7.25 10.59
N GLY A 70 -12.01 -6.90 9.58
CA GLY A 70 -12.23 -5.50 9.18
C GLY A 70 -11.13 -4.89 8.31
N VAL A 71 -10.06 -5.64 8.01
CA VAL A 71 -9.00 -5.29 7.07
C VAL A 71 -9.30 -5.92 5.72
N GLU A 72 -9.36 -5.09 4.68
CA GLU A 72 -9.50 -5.52 3.30
C GLU A 72 -8.14 -5.50 2.58
N ARG A 73 -7.86 -6.49 1.73
CA ARG A 73 -6.54 -6.65 1.08
C ARG A 73 -6.63 -6.81 -0.42
N LEU A 74 -5.89 -5.99 -1.16
CA LEU A 74 -5.71 -6.05 -2.61
C LEU A 74 -4.28 -6.46 -2.94
N ALA A 75 -4.09 -7.24 -4.00
CA ALA A 75 -2.78 -7.68 -4.46
C ALA A 75 -2.61 -7.45 -5.96
N PHE A 76 -1.50 -6.84 -6.34
CA PHE A 76 -1.18 -6.46 -7.72
C PHE A 76 0.21 -6.99 -8.10
N ARG A 77 0.39 -7.41 -9.36
CA ARG A 77 1.69 -7.86 -9.89
C ARG A 77 2.01 -7.21 -11.22
N LYS A 78 3.28 -6.90 -11.43
CA LYS A 78 3.82 -6.52 -12.74
C LYS A 78 5.10 -7.32 -12.98
N GLY A 79 5.25 -7.86 -14.19
CA GLY A 79 6.47 -8.56 -14.60
C GLY A 79 7.69 -7.65 -14.45
N GLY A 80 8.81 -8.16 -13.94
CA GLY A 80 10.00 -7.37 -13.62
C GLY A 80 9.91 -6.53 -12.35
N TYR A 81 8.73 -6.05 -11.95
CA TYR A 81 8.55 -5.26 -10.72
C TYR A 81 8.32 -6.14 -9.48
N GLY A 82 7.51 -7.20 -9.62
CA GLY A 82 7.09 -8.06 -8.50
C GLY A 82 5.66 -7.77 -8.03
N ARG A 83 5.38 -8.04 -6.75
CA ARG A 83 4.04 -7.96 -6.13
C ARG A 83 3.92 -6.83 -5.11
N ILE A 84 2.89 -6.01 -5.26
CA ILE A 84 2.44 -5.01 -4.29
C ILE A 84 1.20 -5.55 -3.56
N ASN A 85 1.19 -5.43 -2.24
CA ASN A 85 -0.02 -5.63 -1.44
C ASN A 85 -0.47 -4.29 -0.89
N VAL A 86 -1.77 -4.03 -0.99
CA VAL A 86 -2.43 -2.89 -0.36
C VAL A 86 -3.42 -3.45 0.64
N SER A 87 -3.31 -3.08 1.91
CA SER A 87 -4.32 -3.40 2.92
C SER A 87 -4.95 -2.10 3.41
N TYR A 88 -6.25 -2.11 3.68
CA TYR A 88 -6.95 -0.94 4.19
C TYR A 88 -8.00 -1.31 5.22
N GLN A 89 -8.26 -0.36 6.12
CA GLN A 89 -9.33 -0.44 7.12
C GLN A 89 -9.90 0.96 7.34
N ALA A 90 -11.22 1.06 7.44
CA ALA A 90 -11.91 2.32 7.69
C ALA A 90 -11.79 2.76 9.16
N ASP A 91 -11.69 1.82 10.09
CA ASP A 91 -11.44 2.12 11.50
C ASP A 91 -9.92 2.14 11.75
N PRO A 92 -9.32 3.25 12.20
CA PRO A 92 -7.89 3.29 12.54
C PRO A 92 -7.54 2.51 13.84
N GLY A 93 -8.54 2.02 14.56
CA GLY A 93 -8.43 1.30 15.83
C GLY A 93 -8.42 2.22 17.05
N ASP A 94 -8.30 1.62 18.24
CA ASP A 94 -8.44 2.33 19.52
C ASP A 94 -7.32 3.33 19.84
N SER A 95 -6.21 3.32 19.10
CA SER A 95 -5.03 4.17 19.36
C SER A 95 -4.22 4.44 18.10
N PRO A 96 -4.71 5.32 17.20
CA PRO A 96 -3.90 5.82 16.09
C PRO A 96 -2.74 6.69 16.61
N VAL A 97 -1.67 6.78 15.83
CA VAL A 97 -0.55 7.69 16.12
C VAL A 97 -0.99 9.14 15.95
N ASN A 98 -1.79 9.42 14.91
CA ASN A 98 -2.48 10.68 14.72
C ASN A 98 -3.94 10.57 15.21
N PRO A 99 -4.36 11.34 16.23
CA PRO A 99 -5.75 11.33 16.72
C PRO A 99 -6.81 11.72 15.69
N ALA A 100 -6.42 12.41 14.60
CA ALA A 100 -7.32 12.79 13.52
C ALA A 100 -7.42 11.72 12.41
N ALA A 101 -6.82 10.55 12.59
CA ALA A 101 -6.91 9.47 11.61
C ALA A 101 -8.37 9.02 11.42
N VAL A 102 -8.78 8.86 10.15
CA VAL A 102 -10.11 8.38 9.74
C VAL A 102 -10.04 7.03 9.03
N GLY A 103 -8.85 6.45 8.91
CA GLY A 103 -8.63 5.16 8.27
C GLY A 103 -7.13 4.86 8.16
N VAL A 104 -6.81 3.63 7.78
CA VAL A 104 -5.42 3.18 7.62
C VAL A 104 -5.24 2.51 6.27
N LEU A 105 -4.14 2.85 5.60
CA LEU A 105 -3.63 2.16 4.43
C LEU A 105 -2.27 1.55 4.76
N LYS A 106 -2.00 0.37 4.21
CA LYS A 106 -0.71 -0.28 4.33
C LYS A 106 -0.28 -0.79 2.96
N PHE A 107 0.90 -0.37 2.56
CA PHE A 107 1.55 -0.82 1.34
C PHE A 107 2.69 -1.77 1.70
N ASP A 108 2.82 -2.86 0.97
CA ASP A 108 3.94 -3.79 1.08
C ASP A 108 4.45 -4.13 -0.33
N TRP A 109 5.68 -3.75 -0.65
CA TRP A 109 6.24 -3.83 -2.01
C TRP A 109 7.74 -4.15 -2.03
N PRO A 110 8.29 -4.61 -3.16
CA PRO A 110 9.73 -4.86 -3.32
C PRO A 110 10.55 -3.56 -3.28
N VAL A 111 11.74 -3.61 -2.67
CA VAL A 111 12.69 -2.47 -2.65
C VAL A 111 13.44 -2.39 -3.97
N ASP A 112 13.94 -3.52 -4.44
CA ASP A 112 14.63 -3.66 -5.71
C ASP A 112 13.65 -4.01 -6.82
N ALA A 113 12.63 -3.16 -7.02
CA ALA A 113 11.81 -3.21 -8.22
C ALA A 113 12.63 -2.72 -9.44
N SER A 114 13.74 -3.40 -9.70
CA SER A 114 14.62 -3.10 -10.82
C SER A 114 13.84 -3.41 -12.10
N PRO A 115 13.73 -2.48 -13.06
CA PRO A 115 13.27 -2.86 -14.39
C PRO A 115 14.16 -4.00 -14.84
N ALA A 116 13.56 -5.18 -15.11
CA ALA A 116 14.31 -6.31 -15.65
C ALA A 116 15.19 -5.78 -16.78
N ALA A 117 16.52 -5.89 -16.60
CA ALA A 117 17.44 -5.46 -17.63
C ALA A 117 17.11 -6.19 -18.93
N PRO A 118 17.13 -5.50 -20.09
CA PRO A 118 16.86 -6.10 -21.39
C PRO A 118 17.83 -7.24 -21.73
#